data_AF-A0A6B7G118-F1
#
_entry.id   AF-A0A6B7G118-F1
#
_cell.length_a   1.000
_cell.length_b   1.000
_cell.length_c   1.000
_cell.angle_alpha   90.00
_cell.angle_beta   90.00
_cell.angle_gamma   90.00
#
_symmetry.space_group_name_H-M   'P 1'
#
loop_
_entity.id
_entity.type
_entity.pdbx_description
1 polymer ?
#
loop_
_entity_poly.entity_id
_entity_poly.type
_entity_poly.pdbx_seq_one_letter_code
_entity_poly.pdbx_strand_id
1 'polypeptide(L)' 'GLNLDLDRYPRPDDLSAQDEFWHHVRRFPSVAKQFEHARAVRPYVSTDRTQFASQKVVGERWCLLPHASDFIDPLFSRGV' A
#
# COMPACT_ATOMS: atom_id res chain seq x y z
N GLY A 1 3.03 -6.07 3.82
CA GLY A 1 2.68 -4.64 3.93
C GLY A 1 1.30 -4.50 4.52
N LEU A 2 0.87 -3.28 4.80
CA LEU A 2 -0.43 -2.92 5.32
C LEU A 2 -1.13 -2.06 4.27
N ASN A 3 -2.40 -2.30 3.98
CA ASN A 3 -3.25 -1.37 3.23
C ASN A 3 -4.41 -0.97 4.12
N LEU A 4 -4.72 0.32 4.12
CA LEU A 4 -5.74 0.92 4.97
C LEU A 4 -6.76 1.63 4.09
N ASP A 5 -8.02 1.54 4.50
CA ASP A 5 -9.08 2.39 3.98
C ASP A 5 -8.88 3.81 4.51
N LEU A 6 -8.53 4.74 3.62
CA LEU A 6 -8.20 6.14 3.97
C LEU A 6 -9.40 6.91 4.53
N ASP A 7 -10.64 6.50 4.22
CA ASP A 7 -11.84 7.15 4.76
C ASP A 7 -12.05 6.79 6.25
N ARG A 8 -11.50 5.65 6.69
CA ARG A 8 -11.57 5.17 8.08
C ARG A 8 -10.28 5.42 8.87
N TYR A 9 -9.14 5.32 8.21
CA TYR A 9 -7.81 5.49 8.78
C TYR A 9 -7.02 6.46 7.89
N PRO A 10 -7.28 7.78 8.01
CA PRO A 10 -6.54 8.77 7.24
C PRO A 10 -5.07 8.73 7.62
N ARG A 11 -4.21 9.08 6.67
CA ARG A 11 -2.77 9.08 6.88
C ARG A 11 -2.39 10.07 8.00
N PRO A 12 -1.68 9.63 9.04
CA PRO A 12 -1.22 10.51 10.11
C PRO A 12 -0.04 11.39 9.64
N ASP A 13 -0.05 12.67 10.04
CA ASP A 13 1.02 13.62 9.72
C ASP A 13 2.25 13.49 10.65
N ASP A 14 2.05 12.89 11.83
CA ASP A 14 2.99 12.87 12.94
C ASP A 14 3.61 11.49 13.22
N LEU A 15 3.30 10.47 12.40
CA LEU A 15 3.81 9.11 12.55
C LEU A 15 4.71 8.71 11.39
N SER A 16 5.82 8.04 11.71
CA SER A 16 6.63 7.38 10.70
C SER A 16 5.90 6.17 10.12
N ALA A 17 6.21 5.78 8.88
CA ALA A 17 5.64 4.59 8.25
C ALA A 17 5.85 3.30 9.08
N GLN A 18 6.96 3.24 9.81
CA GLN A 18 7.26 2.12 10.70
C GLN A 18 6.38 2.15 11.96
N ASP A 19 6.20 3.31 12.58
CA ASP A 19 5.38 3.43 13.79
C ASP A 19 3.91 3.16 13.49
N GLU A 20 3.40 3.64 12.35
CA GLU A 20 2.06 3.34 11.85
C GLU A 20 1.87 1.83 11.62
N PHE A 21 2.81 1.17 10.93
CA PHE A 21 2.77 -0.28 10.73
C PHE A 21 2.65 -1.03 12.05
N TRP A 22 3.50 -0.70 13.03
CA TRP A 22 3.49 -1.37 14.33
C TRP A 22 2.27 -1.01 15.20
N HIS A 23 1.75 0.21 15.08
CA HIS A 23 0.49 0.62 15.71
C HIS A 23 -0.65 -0.32 15.27
N HIS A 24 -0.76 -0.60 13.97
CA HIS A 24 -1.80 -1.51 13.46
C HIS A 24 -1.52 -2.98 13.76
N VAL A 25 -0.29 -3.47 13.59
CA VAL A 25 0.06 -4.88 13.84
C VAL A 25 -0.19 -5.27 15.30
N ARG A 26 0.15 -4.41 16.26
CA ARG A 26 -0.02 -4.70 17.69
C ARG A 26 -1.47 -4.79 18.14
N ARG A 27 -2.43 -4.27 17.36
CA ARG A 27 -3.87 -4.45 17.61
C ARG A 27 -4.34 -5.90 17.40
N PHE A 28 -3.55 -6.72 16.70
CA PHE A 28 -3.88 -8.11 16.39
C PHE A 28 -2.78 -9.05 16.92
N PRO A 29 -2.92 -9.61 18.14
CA PRO A 29 -1.86 -10.40 18.78
C PRO A 29 -1.36 -11.59 17.94
N SER A 30 -2.26 -12.24 17.19
CA SER A 30 -1.91 -13.35 16.29
C SER A 30 -1.04 -12.92 15.12
N VAL A 31 -1.18 -11.68 14.64
CA VAL A 31 -0.33 -11.09 13.60
C VAL A 31 1.00 -10.66 14.21
N ALA A 32 0.97 -9.95 15.34
CA ALA A 32 2.19 -9.50 16.03
C ALA A 32 3.15 -10.66 16.35
N LYS A 33 2.61 -11.82 16.75
CA LYS A 33 3.40 -13.03 17.02
C LYS A 33 4.23 -13.50 15.81
N GLN A 34 3.74 -13.31 14.58
CA GLN A 34 4.48 -13.67 13.36
C GLN A 34 5.78 -12.86 13.20
N PHE A 35 5.87 -11.69 13.86
CA PHE A 35 7.00 -10.78 13.76
C PHE A 35 7.90 -10.75 14.99
N GLU A 36 7.72 -11.65 15.98
CA GLU A 36 8.43 -11.64 17.27
C GLU A 36 9.97 -11.59 17.13
N HIS A 37 10.50 -12.28 16.13
CA HIS A 37 11.94 -12.31 15.83
C HIS A 37 12.26 -11.68 14.46
N ALA A 38 11.28 -11.01 13.85
CA ALA A 38 11.46 -10.39 12.54
C ALA A 38 12.18 -9.04 12.68
N ARG A 39 13.02 -8.72 11.70
CA ARG A 39 13.64 -7.40 11.55
C ARG A 39 13.42 -6.87 10.15
N ALA A 40 13.19 -5.56 10.03
CA ALA A 40 13.11 -4.91 8.73
C ALA A 40 14.50 -4.92 8.07
N VAL A 41 14.58 -5.43 6.85
CA VAL A 41 15.81 -5.43 6.03
C VAL A 41 15.84 -4.27 5.03
N ARG A 42 14.72 -3.54 4.90
CA ARG A 42 14.57 -2.33 4.10
C ARG A 42 13.72 -1.33 4.89
N PRO A 43 13.90 -0.01 4.68
CA PRO A 43 13.05 1.00 5.28
C PRO A 43 11.58 0.79 4.92
N TYR A 44 10.70 1.13 5.86
CA TYR A 44 9.26 1.20 5.61
C TYR A 44 8.96 2.36 4.66
N VAL A 45 8.04 2.13 3.73
CA VAL A 45 7.53 3.15 2.80
C VAL A 45 6.04 3.30 3.07
N SER A 46 5.60 4.53 3.31
CA SER A 46 4.19 4.89 3.34
C SER A 46 3.87 5.64 2.06
N THR A 47 2.73 5.32 1.47
CA THR A 47 2.18 5.98 0.28
C THR A 47 0.78 6.41 0.64
N ASP A 48 0.35 7.54 0.07
CA ASP A 48 -1.03 7.97 0.16
C ASP A 48 -1.91 7.10 -0.76
N ARG A 49 -3.02 7.64 -1.28
CA ARG A 49 -3.89 6.95 -2.24
C ARG A 49 -3.08 6.35 -3.40
N THR A 50 -3.09 5.01 -3.45
CA THR A 50 -2.48 4.21 -4.52
C THR A 50 -3.42 4.04 -5.72
N GLN A 51 -4.72 4.23 -5.51
CA GLN A 51 -5.76 4.03 -6.53
C GLN A 51 -5.75 5.18 -7.56
N PHE A 52 -5.68 4.83 -8.84
CA PHE A 52 -5.85 5.78 -9.94
C PHE A 52 -6.33 5.09 -11.20
N ALA A 53 -6.85 5.87 -12.15
CA ALA A 53 -7.18 5.41 -13.48
C ALA A 53 -7.00 6.52 -14.52
N SER A 54 -6.47 6.16 -15.69
CA SER A 54 -6.36 7.05 -16.85
C SER A 54 -7.65 7.06 -17.66
N GLN A 55 -8.04 8.23 -18.16
CA GLN A 55 -9.23 8.35 -19.03
C GLN A 55 -9.02 7.75 -20.44
N LYS A 56 -7.77 7.64 -20.89
CA LYS A 56 -7.40 7.10 -22.20
C LYS A 56 -6.08 6.35 -22.09
N VAL A 57 -6.04 5.11 -22.58
CA VAL A 57 -4.90 4.19 -22.41
C VAL A 57 -4.20 3.82 -23.71
N VAL A 58 -4.76 4.22 -24.85
CA VAL A 58 -4.14 4.05 -26.18
C VAL A 58 -4.36 5.30 -27.03
N GLY A 59 -3.43 5.59 -27.93
CA GLY A 59 -3.54 6.68 -28.90
C GLY A 59 -2.69 6.42 -30.14
N GLU A 60 -2.60 7.41 -31.02
CA GLU A 60 -1.75 7.28 -32.21
C GLU A 60 -0.29 7.11 -31.76
N ARG A 61 0.28 5.94 -32.06
CA ARG A 61 1.68 5.55 -31.76
C ARG A 61 2.03 5.41 -30.27
N TRP A 62 1.06 5.18 -29.39
CA TRP A 62 1.35 4.86 -27.98
C TRP A 62 0.26 4.01 -27.31
N CYS A 63 0.67 3.29 -26.26
CA CYS A 63 -0.18 2.48 -25.38
C CYS A 63 0.39 2.54 -23.96
N LEU A 64 -0.48 2.68 -22.96
CA LEU A 64 -0.13 2.53 -21.54
C LEU A 64 -0.27 1.07 -21.14
N LEU A 65 0.77 0.52 -20.51
CA LEU A 65 0.71 -0.79 -19.85
C LEU A 65 -0.02 -0.67 -18.51
N PRO A 66 -0.51 -1.77 -17.91
CA PRO A 66 -1.38 -1.75 -16.73
C PRO A 66 -0.91 -0.80 -15.61
N HIS A 67 0.32 -0.95 -15.11
CA HIS A 67 0.84 -0.09 -14.03
C HIS A 67 1.03 1.40 -14.41
N ALA A 68 0.95 1.73 -15.70
CA ALA A 68 0.92 3.11 -16.18
C ALA A 68 -0.50 3.61 -16.47
N SER A 69 -1.47 2.72 -16.71
CA SER A 69 -2.85 3.09 -16.99
C SER A 69 -3.69 3.25 -15.73
N ASP A 70 -3.59 2.32 -14.79
CA ASP A 70 -4.46 2.23 -13.62
C ASP A 70 -3.89 1.31 -12.53
N PHE A 71 -4.36 1.52 -11.30
CA PHE A 71 -4.10 0.63 -10.17
C PHE A 71 -5.25 0.74 -9.17
N ILE A 72 -5.62 -0.38 -8.54
CA ILE A 72 -6.70 -0.43 -7.55
C ILE A 72 -6.12 -0.79 -6.18
N ASP A 73 -5.77 -2.05 -5.97
CA ASP A 73 -5.29 -2.55 -4.67
C ASP A 73 -4.43 -3.81 -4.88
N PRO A 74 -3.44 -4.08 -4.01
CA PRO A 74 -2.69 -5.34 -4.06
C PRO A 74 -3.51 -6.58 -3.70
N LEU A 75 -4.71 -6.45 -3.12
CA LEU A 75 -5.60 -7.57 -2.85
C LEU A 75 -5.94 -8.32 -4.14
N PHE A 76 -5.82 -9.64 -4.10
CA PHE A 76 -5.95 -10.56 -5.24
C PHE A 76 -4.83 -10.49 -6.29
N SER A 77 -3.78 -9.69 -6.07
CA SER A 77 -2.56 -9.68 -6.90
C SER A 77 -2.80 -9.49 -8.40
N ARG A 78 -3.78 -8.66 -8.78
CA ARG A 78 -4.19 -8.47 -10.18
C ARG A 78 -3.32 -7.53 -11.01
N GLY A 79 -2.22 -7.02 -10.44
CA GLY A 79 -1.35 -6.06 -11.11
C GLY A 79 -0.26 -6.69 -11.99
N VAL A 80 -0.01 -8.00 -11.85
CA VAL A 80 1.04 -8.73 -12.60
C VAL A 80 0.48 -9.35 -13.87
#